data_AF-A0A9D6DJI9-F1
#
_entry.id   AF-A0A9D6DJI9-F1
#
_cell.length_a   1.000
_cell.length_b   1.000
_cell.length_c   1.000
_cell.angle_alpha   90.00
_cell.angle_beta   90.00
_cell.angle_gamma   90.00
#
_symmetry.space_group_name_H-M   'P 1'
#
loop_
_entity.id
_entity.type
_entity.pdbx_description
1 polymer ?
#
loop_
_entity_poly.entity_id
_entity_poly.type
_entity_poly.pdbx_seq_one_letter_code
_entity_poly.pdbx_strand_id
1 'polypeptide(L)'
;RRLGGLAGFGRASEAKARQIYLAALFRARQEGSIDGVLRVAEAFADLGDREIVDRCIAIARTMAVQARDARAEHRVRVFAERWAAHKLEVEKQNGSGKVAR
;
A
#
# COMPACT_ATOMS: atom_id res chain seq x y z
N ARG A 1 1.52 -3.32 -37.73
CA ARG A 1 2.69 -3.28 -36.81
C ARG A 1 2.21 -3.75 -35.43
N ARG A 2 2.41 -5.02 -35.05
CA ARG A 2 1.98 -5.56 -33.74
C ARG A 2 2.98 -5.11 -32.67
N LEU A 3 2.52 -4.38 -31.66
CA LEU A 3 3.33 -3.96 -30.52
C LEU A 3 3.48 -5.12 -29.53
N GLY A 4 4.56 -5.88 -29.63
CA GLY A 4 5.02 -6.80 -28.60
C GLY A 4 5.69 -6.10 -27.40
N GLY A 5 5.21 -4.93 -26.97
CA GLY A 5 5.96 -4.03 -26.07
C GLY A 5 5.26 -3.57 -24.78
N LEU A 6 3.94 -3.72 -24.63
CA LEU A 6 3.21 -3.05 -23.53
C LEU A 6 3.55 -3.59 -22.14
N ALA A 7 3.88 -4.88 -22.00
CA ALA A 7 4.19 -5.48 -20.70
C ALA A 7 5.54 -5.01 -20.12
N GLY A 8 6.52 -4.68 -20.98
CA GLY A 8 7.84 -4.20 -20.54
C GLY A 8 7.81 -2.77 -20.01
N PHE A 9 7.02 -1.89 -20.65
CA PHE A 9 6.83 -0.52 -20.20
C PHE A 9 6.06 -0.44 -18.89
N GLY A 10 5.00 -1.24 -18.72
CA GLY A 10 4.24 -1.31 -17.46
C GLY A 10 5.12 -1.65 -16.26
N ARG A 11 5.93 -2.72 -16.35
CA ARG A 11 6.83 -3.13 -15.27
C ARG A 11 7.93 -2.11 -14.97
N ALA A 12 8.51 -1.47 -15.98
CA ALA A 12 9.51 -0.42 -15.78
C ALA A 12 8.90 0.81 -15.09
N SER A 13 7.67 1.18 -15.46
CA SER A 13 6.89 2.24 -14.81
C SER A 13 6.53 1.89 -13.36
N GLU A 14 6.10 0.66 -13.09
CA GLU A 14 5.84 0.16 -11.72
C GLU A 14 7.10 0.19 -10.86
N ALA A 15 8.24 -0.28 -11.38
CA ALA A 15 9.51 -0.24 -10.67
C ALA A 15 9.92 1.19 -10.31
N LYS A 16 9.74 2.14 -11.25
CA LYS A 16 10.02 3.56 -11.00
C LYS A 16 9.05 4.15 -9.96
N ALA A 17 7.76 3.83 -10.04
CA ALA A 17 6.77 4.26 -9.08
C ALA A 17 7.10 3.76 -7.67
N ARG A 18 7.45 2.47 -7.53
CA ARG A 18 7.89 1.87 -6.27
C ARG A 18 9.08 2.62 -5.66
N GLN A 19 10.08 2.97 -6.46
CA GLN A 19 11.23 3.75 -5.99
C GLN A 19 10.83 5.14 -5.47
N ILE A 20 9.94 5.83 -6.18
CA ILE A 20 9.44 7.16 -5.76
C ILE A 20 8.66 7.05 -4.44
N TYR A 21 7.78 6.06 -4.31
CA TYR A 21 6.99 5.89 -3.10
C TYR A 21 7.82 5.42 -1.90
N LEU A 22 8.88 4.64 -2.11
CA LEU A 22 9.83 4.33 -1.04
C LEU A 22 10.53 5.61 -0.54
N ALA A 23 10.99 6.48 -1.45
CA ALA A 23 11.58 7.77 -1.07
C ALA A 23 10.57 8.65 -0.30
N ALA A 24 9.31 8.68 -0.75
CA ALA A 24 8.24 9.39 -0.06
C ALA A 24 7.94 8.80 1.33
N LEU A 25 7.99 7.48 1.51
CA LEU A 25 7.84 6.82 2.81
C LEU A 25 8.93 7.24 3.79
N PHE A 26 10.19 7.23 3.34
CA PHE A 26 11.32 7.67 4.16
C PHE A 26 11.16 9.13 4.58
N ARG A 27 10.74 10.00 3.66
CA ARG A 27 10.47 11.41 3.95
C ARG A 27 9.35 11.58 4.97
N ALA A 28 8.18 10.98 4.72
CA ALA A 28 7.02 11.08 5.62
C ALA A 28 7.36 10.59 7.04
N ARG A 29 8.14 9.52 7.15
CA ARG A 29 8.60 9.01 8.45
C ARG A 29 9.55 9.98 9.15
N GLN A 30 10.52 10.58 8.44
CA GLN A 30 11.43 11.57 9.01
C GLN A 30 10.70 12.84 9.47
N GLU A 31 9.67 13.26 8.74
CA GLU A 31 8.81 14.39 9.09
C GLU A 31 7.80 14.06 10.21
N GLY A 32 7.74 12.81 10.69
CA GLY A 32 6.74 12.38 11.66
C GLY A 32 5.30 12.36 11.12
N SER A 33 5.13 12.41 9.80
CA SER A 33 3.82 12.55 9.14
C SER A 33 3.11 11.21 8.99
N ILE A 34 2.24 10.89 9.96
CA ILE A 34 1.40 9.66 9.92
C ILE A 34 0.49 9.67 8.70
N ASP A 35 -0.15 10.79 8.38
CA ASP A 35 -1.01 10.91 7.20
C ASP A 35 -0.22 10.80 5.89
N GLY A 36 1.06 11.19 5.89
CA GLY A 36 1.97 10.96 4.78
C GLY A 36 2.28 9.46 4.59
N VAL A 37 2.53 8.74 5.68
CA VAL A 37 2.75 7.28 5.64
C VAL A 37 1.50 6.55 5.11
N LEU A 38 0.30 6.94 5.55
CA LEU A 38 -0.95 6.32 5.07
C LEU A 38 -1.20 6.60 3.58
N ARG A 39 -0.92 7.81 3.08
CA ARG A 39 -1.01 8.12 1.64
C ARG A 39 -0.05 7.30 0.79
N VAL A 40 1.17 7.06 1.29
CA VAL A 40 2.11 6.17 0.61
C VAL A 40 1.64 4.72 0.62
N ALA A 41 1.02 4.28 1.72
CA ALA A 41 0.43 2.94 1.80
C ALA A 41 -0.68 2.74 0.76
N GLU A 42 -1.55 3.73 0.56
CA GLU A 42 -2.58 3.71 -0.50
C GLU A 42 -1.97 3.60 -1.90
N ALA A 43 -0.93 4.38 -2.18
CA ALA A 43 -0.23 4.31 -3.47
C ALA A 43 0.43 2.94 -3.72
N PHE A 44 0.93 2.26 -2.68
CA PHE A 44 1.41 0.89 -2.80
C PHE A 44 0.28 -0.13 -2.97
N ALA A 45 -0.89 0.12 -2.39
CA ALA A 45 -2.07 -0.71 -2.60
C ALA A 45 -2.49 -0.68 -4.07
N ASP A 46 -2.48 0.49 -4.71
CA ASP A 46 -2.77 0.66 -6.14
C ASP A 46 -1.77 -0.07 -7.05
N LEU A 47 -0.51 -0.19 -6.62
CA LEU A 47 0.52 -0.99 -7.30
C LEU A 47 0.41 -2.51 -7.03
N GLY A 48 -0.44 -2.93 -6.08
CA GLY A 48 -0.57 -4.32 -5.66
C GLY A 48 0.49 -4.79 -4.65
N ASP A 49 1.27 -3.87 -4.05
CA ASP A 49 2.39 -4.15 -3.16
C ASP A 49 1.97 -4.42 -1.71
N ARG A 50 1.23 -5.51 -1.53
CA ARG A 50 0.54 -5.83 -0.26
C ARG A 50 1.44 -5.86 0.96
N GLU A 51 2.63 -6.43 0.83
CA GLU A 51 3.61 -6.52 1.92
C GLU A 51 4.08 -5.13 2.36
N ILE A 52 4.28 -4.21 1.42
CA ILE A 52 4.68 -2.84 1.70
C ILE A 52 3.53 -2.08 2.37
N VAL A 53 2.28 -2.30 1.95
CA VAL A 53 1.10 -1.72 2.62
C VAL A 53 1.03 -2.15 4.08
N ASP A 54 1.17 -3.45 4.36
CA ASP A 54 1.16 -3.99 5.73
C ASP A 54 2.32 -3.38 6.56
N ARG A 55 3.50 -3.19 5.96
CA ARG A 55 4.64 -2.53 6.62
C ARG A 55 4.37 -1.06 6.93
N CYS A 56 3.78 -0.31 6.01
CA CYS A 56 3.42 1.09 6.22
C CYS A 56 2.41 1.23 7.38
N ILE A 57 1.42 0.34 7.47
CA ILE A 57 0.46 0.31 8.58
C ILE A 57 1.17 0.08 9.92
N ALA A 58 2.13 -0.86 9.97
CA ALA A 58 2.90 -1.13 11.19
C ALA A 58 3.76 0.07 11.63
N ILE A 59 4.37 0.77 10.67
CA ILE A 59 5.13 2.01 10.93
C ILE A 59 4.20 3.10 11.47
N ALA A 60 3.07 3.35 10.80
CA ALA A 60 2.11 4.38 11.19
C ALA A 60 1.52 4.11 12.60
N ARG A 61 1.24 2.84 12.93
CA ARG A 61 0.78 2.45 14.28
C ARG A 61 1.82 2.76 15.34
N THR A 62 3.08 2.40 15.08
CA THR A 62 4.19 2.69 15.99
C THR A 62 4.33 4.20 16.22
N MET A 63 4.28 4.99 15.15
CA MET A 63 4.35 6.45 15.23
C MET A 63 3.20 7.06 16.02
N ALA A 64 1.96 6.60 15.82
CA ALA A 64 0.78 7.08 16.52
C ALA A 64 0.87 6.84 18.04
N VAL A 65 1.29 5.63 18.43
CA VAL A 65 1.50 5.26 19.84
C VAL A 65 2.61 6.09 20.47
N GLN A 66 3.74 6.28 19.78
CA GLN A 66 4.86 7.09 20.27
C GLN A 66 4.46 8.55 20.45
N ALA A 67 3.64 9.09 19.55
CA ALA A 67 3.09 10.44 19.65
C ALA A 67 1.97 10.58 20.70
N ARG A 68 1.45 9.46 21.22
CA ARG A 68 0.25 9.40 22.08
C ARG A 68 -0.97 10.10 21.46
N ASP A 69 -1.10 10.01 20.14
CA ASP A 69 -2.20 10.65 19.39
C ASP A 69 -3.31 9.63 19.11
N ALA A 70 -4.35 9.66 19.96
CA ALA A 70 -5.52 8.79 19.83
C ALA A 70 -6.28 8.99 18.49
N ARG A 71 -6.25 10.20 17.92
CA ARG A 71 -6.88 10.46 16.61
C ARG A 71 -6.06 9.81 15.50
N ALA A 72 -4.74 9.89 15.57
CA ALA A 72 -3.87 9.20 14.62
C ALA A 72 -4.01 7.68 14.74
N GLU A 73 -4.07 7.13 15.96
CA GLU A 73 -4.32 5.71 16.17
C GLU A 73 -5.65 5.26 15.54
N HIS A 74 -6.72 6.07 15.71
CA HIS A 74 -8.00 5.81 15.09
C HIS A 74 -7.91 5.80 13.55
N ARG A 75 -7.23 6.79 12.95
CA ARG A 75 -7.04 6.83 11.48
C ARG A 75 -6.27 5.62 10.96
N VAL A 76 -5.20 5.22 11.64
CA VAL A 76 -4.43 4.01 11.30
C VAL A 76 -5.29 2.76 11.40
N ARG A 77 -6.12 2.66 12.43
CA ARG A 77 -7.05 1.53 12.60
C ARG A 77 -8.06 1.45 11.46
N VAL A 78 -8.74 2.55 11.15
CA VAL A 78 -9.73 2.62 10.05
C VAL A 78 -9.07 2.26 8.71
N PHE A 79 -7.87 2.75 8.45
CA PHE A 79 -7.13 2.39 7.24
C PHE A 79 -6.83 0.88 7.20
N ALA A 80 -6.35 0.30 8.30
CA ALA A 80 -6.04 -1.12 8.38
C ALA A 80 -7.27 -2.02 8.18
N GLU A 81 -8.42 -1.63 8.72
CA GLU A 81 -9.69 -2.34 8.55
C GLU A 81 -10.14 -2.34 7.07
N ARG A 82 -10.07 -1.19 6.41
CA ARG A 82 -10.37 -1.08 4.97
C ARG A 82 -9.44 -1.93 4.12
N TRP A 83 -8.14 -1.89 4.43
CA TRP A 83 -7.15 -2.70 3.74
C TRP A 83 -7.38 -4.21 3.91
N ALA A 84 -7.74 -4.65 5.12
CA ALA A 84 -8.08 -6.05 5.37
C ALA A 84 -9.31 -6.47 4.57
N ALA A 85 -10.35 -5.64 4.50
CA ALA A 85 -11.53 -5.90 3.67
C ALA A 85 -11.16 -6.03 2.18
N HIS A 86 -10.32 -5.12 1.66
CA HIS A 86 -9.85 -5.17 0.29
C HIS A 86 -9.08 -6.47 -0.03
N LYS A 87 -8.17 -6.92 0.86
CA LYS A 87 -7.45 -8.18 0.67
C LYS A 87 -8.40 -9.37 0.51
N LEU A 88 -9.45 -9.44 1.32
CA LEU A 88 -10.47 -10.50 1.25
C LEU A 88 -11.26 -10.45 -0.05
N GLU A 89 -11.57 -9.26 -0.57
CA GLU A 89 -12.26 -9.10 -1.86
C GLU A 89 -11.42 -9.62 -3.02
N VAL A 90 -10.13 -9.26 -3.05
CA VAL A 90 -9.21 -9.71 -4.11
C VAL A 90 -8.96 -11.23 -4.02
N GLU A 91 -8.88 -11.79 -2.81
CA GLU A 91 -8.75 -13.24 -2.62
C GLU A 91 -10.00 -14.01 -3.11
N LYS A 92 -11.21 -13.51 -2.85
CA LYS A 92 -12.46 -14.09 -3.36
C LYS A 92 -12.51 -14.08 -4.89
N GLN A 93 -12.05 -13.00 -5.51
CA GLN A 93 -11.97 -12.88 -6.98
C GLN A 93 -10.96 -13.87 -7.56
N ASN A 94 -9.80 -14.04 -6.91
CA ASN A 94 -8.78 -15.00 -7.34
C ASN A 94 -9.18 -16.48 -7.12
N GLY A 95 -9.95 -16.77 -6.07
CA GLY A 95 -10.44 -18.12 -5.77
C GLY A 95 -11.56 -18.59 -6.70
N SER A 96 -12.43 -17.67 -7.15
CA SER A 96 -13.56 -17.97 -8.05
C SER A 96 -13.11 -18.40 -9.46
N GLY A 97 -11.89 -18.03 -9.88
CA GLY A 97 -11.31 -18.45 -11.16
C GLY A 97 -10.75 -19.88 -11.20
N LYS A 98 -10.74 -20.61 -10.07
CA LYS A 98 -10.11 -21.94 -9.97
C LYS A 98 -11.09 -23.12 -10.09
N VAL A 99 -12.40 -22.87 -10.25
CA VAL A 99 -13.47 -23.91 -10.28
C VAL A 99 -13.85 -24.36 -11.70
N ALA A 100 -13.07 -24.01 -12.72
CA ALA A 100 -13.30 -24.46 -14.10
C ALA A 100 -12.03 -25.04 -14.71
N ARG A 101 -11.63 -26.26 -14.30
CA ARG A 101 -10.85 -27.21 -15.11
C ARG A 101 -11.18 -28.63 -14.70
#